data_AF-I8I025-F1
#
_entry.id   AF-I8I025-F1
#
_cell.length_a   1.000
_cell.length_b   1.000
_cell.length_c   1.000
_cell.angle_alpha   90.00
_cell.angle_beta   90.00
_cell.angle_gamma   90.00
#
_symmetry.space_group_name_H-M   'P 1'
#
loop_
_entity.id
_entity.type
_entity.pdbx_description
1 polymer ?
#
loop_
_entity_poly.entity_id
_entity_poly.type
_entity_poly.pdbx_seq_one_letter_code
_entity_poly.pdbx_strand_id
1 'polypeptide(L)'
;MTIQTTLRSLSLVSLLLFVSSCQSEPATKKSLPAPPDRPAPPAGAPPIGRAPRFASQDGLADGEVIRLDRSGCGFACPSYSIVIRSDGQVIFTGRAHTAVGGQREAQIDPKRLGRLLQTLAIELPPIAGRYMPGSKQCGTPRTDQPTVTLTARLDAGEPTQSVRYGGCPGAPRKLVELENLVDMTVDSGAWVSKRPMY
;
A
#
# COMPACT_ATOMS: atom_id res chain seq x y z
N MET A 1 11.02 -77.47 24.74
CA MET A 1 11.55 -77.07 23.42
C MET A 1 12.55 -75.97 23.66
N THR A 2 13.83 -76.32 23.56
CA THR A 2 14.99 -75.56 24.01
C THR A 2 15.61 -74.91 22.78
N ILE A 3 15.75 -73.58 22.70
CA ILE A 3 16.43 -72.94 21.58
C ILE A 3 17.41 -71.87 22.11
N GLN A 4 18.65 -72.33 22.16
CA GLN A 4 19.94 -71.67 22.03
C GLN A 4 19.99 -70.14 21.84
N THR A 5 20.67 -69.54 22.80
CA THR A 5 21.54 -68.36 22.72
C THR A 5 22.49 -68.41 21.52
N THR A 6 22.52 -67.34 20.72
CA THR A 6 23.72 -66.98 19.94
C THR A 6 24.03 -65.49 20.08
N LEU A 7 25.22 -65.28 20.62
CA LEU A 7 25.92 -64.04 20.91
C LEU A 7 26.55 -63.53 19.61
N ARG A 8 26.27 -62.29 19.19
CA ARG A 8 27.03 -61.64 18.11
C ARG A 8 27.29 -60.16 18.40
N SER A 9 28.56 -59.92 18.74
CA SER A 9 29.39 -58.78 18.33
C SER A 9 28.90 -57.37 18.63
N LEU A 10 29.36 -56.85 19.78
CA LEU A 10 29.47 -55.41 20.05
C LEU A 10 30.51 -54.80 19.10
N SER A 11 30.06 -53.95 18.18
CA SER A 11 30.93 -52.92 17.57
C SER A 11 30.76 -51.64 18.38
N LEU A 12 31.79 -51.28 19.14
CA LEU A 12 31.92 -49.96 19.76
C LEU A 12 32.08 -48.91 18.67
N VAL A 13 30.99 -48.24 18.32
CA VAL A 13 31.03 -46.97 17.58
C VAL A 13 31.20 -45.87 18.62
N SER A 14 32.41 -45.36 18.71
CA SER A 14 32.79 -44.26 19.60
C SER A 14 32.12 -42.98 19.11
N LEU A 15 31.01 -42.59 19.76
CA LEU A 15 30.25 -41.38 19.47
C LEU A 15 30.96 -40.19 20.13
N LEU A 16 31.76 -39.47 19.33
CA LEU A 16 32.36 -38.19 19.71
C LEU A 16 31.25 -37.15 19.94
N LEU A 17 30.88 -36.96 21.21
CA LEU A 17 30.07 -35.83 21.67
C LEU A 17 30.91 -34.54 21.58
N PHE A 18 30.86 -33.88 20.42
CA PHE A 18 31.23 -32.46 20.34
C PHE A 18 30.15 -31.64 21.02
N VAL A 19 30.32 -31.40 22.32
CA VAL A 19 29.60 -30.36 23.05
C VAL A 19 30.15 -29.02 22.55
N SER A 20 29.57 -28.53 21.45
CA SER A 20 29.77 -27.15 21.03
C SER A 20 28.96 -26.26 21.97
N SER A 21 29.60 -25.84 23.07
CA SER A 21 29.09 -24.76 23.90
C SER A 21 29.03 -23.48 23.06
N CYS A 22 27.85 -23.17 22.51
CA CYS A 22 27.51 -21.80 22.15
C CYS A 22 27.48 -20.98 23.44
N GLN A 23 28.61 -20.36 23.79
CA GLN A 23 28.63 -19.26 24.75
C GLN A 23 27.90 -18.09 24.09
N SER A 24 26.70 -17.78 24.58
CA SER A 24 26.00 -16.55 24.25
C SER A 24 26.78 -15.38 24.85
N GLU A 25 27.53 -14.65 24.03
CA GLU A 25 28.13 -13.39 24.45
C GLU A 25 27.02 -12.37 24.78
N PRO A 26 27.06 -11.69 25.93
CA PRO A 26 26.15 -10.59 26.19
C PRO A 26 26.47 -9.47 25.20
N ALA A 27 25.52 -9.21 24.30
CA ALA A 27 25.57 -8.10 23.37
C ALA A 27 25.68 -6.78 24.17
N THR A 28 26.92 -6.33 24.36
CA THR A 28 27.19 -5.00 24.86
C THR A 28 26.72 -4.06 23.78
N LYS A 29 25.61 -3.33 24.02
CA LYS A 29 25.18 -2.21 23.19
C LYS A 29 26.30 -1.18 23.15
N LYS A 30 27.21 -1.31 22.19
CA LYS A 30 28.12 -0.23 21.83
C LYS A 30 27.26 0.80 21.11
N SER A 31 26.83 1.82 21.84
CA SER A 31 26.13 2.97 21.28
C SER A 31 26.96 3.49 20.11
N LEU A 32 26.36 3.55 18.93
CA LEU A 32 26.99 4.21 17.79
C LEU A 32 27.29 5.67 18.19
N PRO A 33 28.45 6.22 17.82
CA PRO A 33 28.69 7.65 17.97
C PRO A 33 27.63 8.41 17.16
N ALA A 34 27.19 9.54 17.70
CA ALA A 34 26.30 10.45 16.98
C ALA A 34 26.92 10.79 15.61
N PRO A 35 26.10 10.89 14.54
CA PRO A 35 26.61 11.35 13.26
C PRO A 35 27.25 12.73 13.43
N PRO A 36 28.35 13.03 12.69
CA PRO A 36 28.96 14.35 12.77
C PRO A 36 27.95 15.42 12.43
N ASP A 37 28.01 16.55 13.14
CA ASP A 37 27.20 17.73 12.85
C ASP A 37 27.42 18.11 11.39
N ARG A 38 26.37 17.96 10.58
CA ARG A 38 26.42 18.45 9.20
C ARG A 38 26.55 19.97 9.27
N PRO A 39 27.51 20.58 8.55
CA PRO A 39 27.60 22.02 8.50
C PRO A 39 26.27 22.59 7.99
N ALA A 40 25.81 23.66 8.65
CA ALA A 40 24.64 24.38 8.20
C ALA A 40 24.83 24.82 6.73
N PRO A 41 23.80 24.71 5.88
CA PRO A 41 23.89 25.20 4.52
C PRO A 41 24.21 26.70 4.53
N PRO A 42 25.01 27.20 3.57
CA PRO A 42 25.39 28.60 3.51
C PRO A 42 24.15 29.50 3.41
N ALA A 43 24.14 30.56 4.21
CA ALA A 43 23.11 31.59 4.14
C ALA A 43 23.11 32.22 2.75
N GLY A 44 22.03 31.99 1.98
CA GLY A 44 21.90 32.51 0.60
C GLY A 44 21.65 31.45 -0.47
N ALA A 45 21.54 30.16 -0.13
CA ALA A 45 21.00 29.19 -1.08
C ALA A 45 19.55 29.59 -1.45
N PRO A 46 19.20 29.69 -2.76
CA PRO A 46 17.81 29.88 -3.16
C PRO A 46 16.99 28.73 -2.57
N PRO A 47 15.72 28.97 -2.16
CA PRO A 47 14.90 27.90 -1.61
C PRO A 47 14.90 26.77 -2.62
N ILE A 48 15.46 25.61 -2.23
CA ILE A 48 15.36 24.38 -3.01
C ILE A 48 13.89 24.26 -3.34
N GLY A 49 13.56 24.40 -4.63
CA GLY A 49 12.20 24.54 -5.11
C GLY A 49 11.33 23.54 -4.37
N ARG A 50 10.32 24.05 -3.66
CA ARG A 50 9.44 23.25 -2.81
C ARG A 50 9.03 22.02 -3.62
N ALA A 51 9.51 20.84 -3.24
CA ALA A 51 8.99 19.60 -3.80
C ALA A 51 7.46 19.71 -3.75
N PRO A 52 6.72 19.33 -4.82
CA PRO A 52 5.27 19.40 -4.77
C PRO A 52 4.87 18.67 -3.50
N ARG A 53 4.23 19.41 -2.57
CA ARG A 53 3.68 18.81 -1.37
C ARG A 53 2.81 17.68 -1.90
N PHE A 54 3.22 16.43 -1.67
CA PHE A 54 2.34 15.30 -1.90
C PHE A 54 1.05 15.69 -1.21
N ALA A 55 0.00 15.94 -2.01
CA ALA A 55 -1.25 16.51 -1.54
C ALA A 55 -1.65 15.82 -0.24
N SER A 56 -1.96 16.64 0.77
CA SER A 56 -2.33 16.28 2.13
C SER A 56 -2.93 14.87 2.21
N GLN A 57 -2.25 13.99 2.94
CA GLN A 57 -2.53 12.55 2.99
C GLN A 57 -3.91 12.20 3.57
N ASP A 58 -4.67 13.19 4.04
CA ASP A 58 -5.90 12.96 4.83
C ASP A 58 -7.15 13.66 4.28
N GLY A 59 -7.09 14.41 3.16
CA GLY A 59 -8.25 15.15 2.67
C GLY A 59 -8.17 15.66 1.22
N LEU A 60 -9.33 16.05 0.69
CA LEU A 60 -9.47 16.67 -0.63
C LEU A 60 -9.20 18.17 -0.55
N ALA A 61 -8.26 18.65 -1.36
CA ALA A 61 -8.02 20.09 -1.49
C ALA A 61 -9.19 20.82 -2.18
N ASP A 62 -9.11 22.14 -2.25
CA ASP A 62 -10.13 22.97 -2.90
C ASP A 62 -10.27 22.61 -4.38
N GLY A 63 -11.50 22.31 -4.80
CA GLY A 63 -11.83 21.87 -6.15
C GLY A 63 -11.50 20.41 -6.45
N GLU A 64 -10.86 19.65 -5.56
CA GLU A 64 -10.73 18.19 -5.69
C GLU A 64 -12.05 17.52 -5.29
N VAL A 65 -12.52 16.55 -6.06
CA VAL A 65 -13.77 15.82 -5.77
C VAL A 65 -13.53 14.36 -5.49
N ILE A 66 -12.46 13.77 -6.03
CA ILE A 66 -12.09 12.38 -5.80
C ILE A 66 -10.58 12.28 -5.65
N ARG A 67 -10.13 11.49 -4.68
CA ARG A 67 -8.75 11.06 -4.51
C ARG A 67 -8.72 9.55 -4.30
N LEU A 68 -7.99 8.85 -5.15
CA LEU A 68 -7.68 7.43 -5.00
C LEU A 68 -6.17 7.28 -4.80
N ASP A 69 -5.76 6.66 -3.70
CA ASP A 69 -4.37 6.30 -3.46
C ASP A 69 -4.23 4.78 -3.40
N ARG A 70 -3.35 4.22 -4.23
CA ARG A 70 -2.96 2.82 -4.17
C ARG A 70 -1.49 2.72 -3.74
N SER A 71 -1.28 2.11 -2.59
CA SER A 71 0.08 1.80 -2.11
C SER A 71 0.69 0.61 -2.87
N GLY A 72 1.99 0.41 -2.69
CA GLY A 72 2.67 -0.80 -3.19
C GLY A 72 2.31 -2.04 -2.37
N CYS A 73 2.89 -3.17 -2.75
CA CYS A 73 2.77 -4.44 -2.05
C CYS A 73 4.17 -5.04 -1.80
N GLY A 74 4.27 -6.25 -1.25
CA GLY A 74 5.57 -6.89 -0.96
C GLY A 74 6.44 -7.20 -2.20
N PHE A 75 5.88 -7.02 -3.40
CA PHE A 75 6.52 -7.30 -4.68
C PHE A 75 6.34 -6.12 -5.66
N ALA A 76 5.85 -6.38 -6.88
CA ALA A 76 5.82 -5.41 -7.97
C ALA A 76 4.42 -4.81 -8.23
N CYS A 77 3.63 -4.57 -7.18
CA CYS A 77 2.33 -3.92 -7.36
C CYS A 77 2.51 -2.42 -7.68
N PRO A 78 1.80 -1.89 -8.68
CA PRO A 78 1.83 -0.46 -8.99
C PRO A 78 1.43 0.39 -7.78
N SER A 79 2.24 1.41 -7.48
CA SER A 79 1.98 2.41 -6.45
C SER A 79 1.74 3.76 -7.13
N TYR A 80 0.58 4.36 -6.91
CA TYR A 80 0.18 5.61 -7.54
C TYR A 80 -0.98 6.30 -6.82
N SER A 81 -1.22 7.56 -7.18
CA SER A 81 -2.45 8.28 -6.79
C SER A 81 -3.13 8.89 -8.00
N ILE A 82 -4.46 8.98 -7.94
CA ILE A 82 -5.30 9.75 -8.86
C ILE A 82 -6.02 10.83 -8.05
N VAL A 83 -5.98 12.05 -8.55
CA VAL A 83 -6.83 13.16 -8.10
C VAL A 83 -7.72 13.56 -9.26
N ILE A 84 -9.01 13.74 -9.00
CA ILE A 84 -9.97 14.26 -9.97
C ILE A 84 -10.55 15.54 -9.40
N ARG A 85 -10.50 16.63 -10.17
CA ARG A 85 -11.09 17.92 -9.83
C ARG A 85 -12.51 18.05 -10.35
N SER A 86 -13.26 19.00 -9.79
CA SER A 86 -14.67 19.25 -10.13
C SER A 86 -14.89 19.64 -11.60
N ASP A 87 -13.87 20.18 -12.26
CA ASP A 87 -13.89 20.51 -13.69
C ASP A 87 -13.56 19.32 -14.60
N GLY A 88 -13.19 18.16 -14.04
CA GLY A 88 -12.78 16.97 -14.78
C GLY A 88 -11.28 16.86 -15.04
N GLN A 89 -10.45 17.77 -14.53
CA GLN A 89 -9.00 17.60 -14.58
C GLN A 89 -8.60 16.39 -13.73
N VAL A 90 -7.81 15.50 -14.33
CA VAL A 90 -7.24 14.33 -13.67
C VAL A 90 -5.74 14.53 -13.50
N ILE A 91 -5.24 14.29 -12.30
CA ILE A 91 -3.81 14.26 -11.98
C ILE A 91 -3.48 12.86 -11.49
N PHE A 92 -2.78 12.09 -12.33
CA PHE A 92 -2.17 10.82 -11.95
C PHE A 92 -0.75 11.06 -11.47
N THR A 93 -0.31 10.37 -10.41
CA THR A 93 1.07 10.39 -9.93
C THR A 93 1.57 8.96 -9.73
N GLY A 94 2.39 8.47 -10.66
CA GLY A 94 3.03 7.17 -10.55
C GLY A 94 4.26 7.23 -9.64
N ARG A 95 4.34 6.32 -8.66
CA ARG A 95 5.44 6.26 -7.69
C ARG A 95 6.39 5.09 -7.97
N ALA A 96 5.86 3.87 -8.05
CA ALA A 96 6.64 2.65 -8.27
C ALA A 96 5.85 1.63 -9.09
N HIS A 97 6.53 0.77 -9.84
CA HIS A 97 5.94 -0.30 -10.65
C HIS A 97 4.78 0.14 -11.57
N THR A 98 4.79 1.40 -11.99
CA THR A 98 3.87 1.96 -12.98
C THR A 98 4.57 2.06 -14.34
N ALA A 99 3.83 2.03 -15.43
CA ALA A 99 4.38 2.25 -16.77
C ALA A 99 4.92 3.68 -16.93
N VAL A 100 4.31 4.63 -16.21
CA VAL A 100 4.68 6.04 -16.20
C VAL A 100 4.96 6.51 -14.76
N GLY A 101 6.19 6.92 -14.50
CA GLY A 101 6.58 7.58 -13.25
C GLY A 101 6.29 9.09 -13.25
N GLY A 102 6.03 9.64 -12.06
CA GLY A 102 5.74 11.05 -11.86
C GLY A 102 4.32 11.46 -12.25
N GLN A 103 4.11 12.76 -12.43
CA GLN A 103 2.78 13.31 -12.72
C GLN A 103 2.38 13.18 -14.18
N ARG A 104 1.11 12.85 -14.42
CA ARG A 104 0.43 12.96 -15.71
C ARG A 104 -0.91 13.62 -15.52
N GLU A 105 -1.26 14.46 -16.47
CA GLU A 105 -2.53 15.17 -16.49
C GLU A 105 -3.37 14.68 -17.65
N ALA A 106 -4.68 14.63 -17.42
CA ALA A 106 -5.67 14.35 -18.43
C ALA A 106 -6.96 15.13 -18.12
N GLN A 107 -7.89 15.09 -19.07
CA GLN A 107 -9.22 15.64 -18.91
C GLN A 107 -10.23 14.53 -19.16
N ILE A 108 -11.17 14.33 -18.24
CA ILE A 108 -12.30 13.43 -18.46
C ILE A 108 -13.56 14.22 -18.82
N ASP A 109 -14.42 13.59 -19.63
CA ASP A 109 -15.73 14.14 -19.98
C ASP A 109 -16.53 14.43 -18.69
N PRO A 110 -17.05 15.67 -18.50
CA PRO A 110 -17.87 16.02 -17.34
C PRO A 110 -19.07 15.08 -17.12
N LYS A 111 -19.64 14.51 -18.19
CA LYS A 111 -20.70 13.50 -18.10
C LYS A 111 -20.21 12.18 -17.49
N ARG A 112 -18.97 11.76 -17.78
CA ARG A 112 -18.35 10.58 -17.15
C ARG A 112 -18.09 10.85 -15.67
N LEU A 113 -17.54 12.02 -15.35
CA LEU A 113 -17.35 12.44 -13.95
C LEU A 113 -18.67 12.49 -13.18
N GLY A 114 -19.72 13.08 -13.75
CA GLY A 114 -21.04 13.15 -13.13
C GLY A 114 -21.63 11.77 -12.82
N ARG A 115 -21.49 10.80 -13.75
CA ARG A 115 -21.91 9.41 -13.49
C ARG A 115 -21.10 8.74 -12.38
N LEU A 116 -19.78 8.92 -12.37
CA LEU A 116 -18.91 8.40 -11.32
C LEU A 116 -19.33 8.96 -9.95
N LEU A 117 -19.50 10.27 -9.84
CA LEU A 117 -19.94 10.92 -8.60
C LEU A 117 -21.32 10.44 -8.15
N GLN A 118 -22.27 10.28 -9.07
CA GLN A 118 -23.60 9.76 -8.76
C GLN A 118 -23.54 8.32 -8.21
N THR A 119 -22.75 7.45 -8.84
CA THR A 119 -22.55 6.09 -8.34
C THR A 119 -21.91 6.09 -6.96
N LEU A 120 -20.85 6.88 -6.75
CA LEU A 120 -20.20 6.98 -5.45
C LEU A 120 -21.13 7.56 -4.37
N ALA A 121 -21.94 8.56 -4.69
CA ALA A 121 -22.91 9.17 -3.78
C ALA A 121 -23.93 8.18 -3.21
N ILE A 122 -24.33 7.20 -4.03
CA ILE A 122 -25.30 6.17 -3.63
C ILE A 122 -24.60 5.03 -2.89
N GLU A 123 -23.47 4.59 -3.41
CA GLU A 123 -22.91 3.26 -3.09
C GLU A 123 -21.79 3.32 -2.04
N LEU A 124 -21.04 4.43 -1.94
CA LEU A 124 -19.89 4.53 -1.05
C LEU A 124 -20.28 4.75 0.43
N PRO A 125 -21.19 5.69 0.79
CA PRO A 125 -21.49 5.97 2.19
C PRO A 125 -21.85 4.76 3.06
N PRO A 126 -22.69 3.79 2.64
CA PRO A 126 -23.07 2.66 3.49
C PRO A 126 -21.93 1.65 3.72
N ILE A 127 -20.87 1.69 2.91
CA ILE A 127 -19.75 0.73 2.97
C ILE A 127 -18.40 1.41 3.23
N ALA A 128 -18.39 2.73 3.40
CA ALA A 128 -17.20 3.48 3.74
C ALA A 128 -16.74 3.10 5.15
N GLY A 129 -15.44 2.87 5.30
CA GLY A 129 -14.88 2.43 6.57
C GLY A 129 -13.40 2.09 6.47
N ARG A 130 -12.84 1.61 7.58
CA ARG A 130 -11.44 1.21 7.70
C ARG A 130 -11.30 -0.31 7.83
N TYR A 131 -10.89 -0.95 6.75
CA TYR A 131 -10.67 -2.39 6.65
C TYR A 131 -9.17 -2.67 6.68
N MET A 132 -8.61 -2.85 7.87
CA MET A 132 -7.16 -2.99 8.09
C MET A 132 -6.84 -4.23 8.93
N PRO A 133 -5.67 -4.86 8.75
CA PRO A 133 -5.22 -5.95 9.61
C PRO A 133 -5.36 -5.63 11.10
N GLY A 134 -5.88 -6.58 11.87
CA GLY A 134 -6.17 -6.40 13.30
C GLY A 134 -7.55 -5.80 13.61
N SER A 135 -8.32 -5.32 12.61
CA SER A 135 -9.72 -4.92 12.82
C SER A 135 -10.67 -6.10 12.65
N LYS A 136 -11.81 -6.07 13.37
CA LYS A 136 -12.87 -7.08 13.22
C LYS A 136 -13.41 -7.13 11.79
N GLN A 137 -13.47 -5.99 11.12
CA GLN A 137 -13.97 -5.83 9.75
C GLN A 137 -13.02 -6.44 8.71
N CYS A 138 -11.76 -6.70 9.05
CA CYS A 138 -10.81 -7.28 8.12
C CYS A 138 -10.92 -8.81 8.04
N GLY A 139 -11.19 -9.47 9.17
CA GLY A 139 -11.04 -10.94 9.31
C GLY A 139 -9.56 -11.34 9.35
N THR A 140 -9.25 -12.59 9.02
CA THR A 140 -7.86 -13.06 8.90
C THR A 140 -7.25 -12.53 7.60
N PRO A 141 -6.30 -11.57 7.66
CA PRO A 141 -5.78 -10.93 6.47
C PRO A 141 -4.83 -11.86 5.70
N ARG A 142 -4.85 -11.76 4.37
CA ARG A 142 -3.77 -12.25 3.50
C ARG A 142 -2.67 -11.19 3.43
N THR A 143 -1.42 -11.59 3.58
CA THR A 143 -0.27 -10.65 3.61
C THR A 143 0.09 -10.12 2.23
N ASP A 144 0.99 -9.14 2.19
CA ASP A 144 1.65 -8.64 0.99
C ASP A 144 0.71 -8.05 -0.07
N GLN A 145 -0.43 -7.52 0.36
CA GLN A 145 -1.39 -6.82 -0.49
C GLN A 145 -1.27 -5.30 -0.35
N PRO A 146 -1.66 -4.52 -1.37
CA PRO A 146 -1.67 -3.07 -1.26
C PRO A 146 -2.83 -2.57 -0.39
N THR A 147 -2.63 -1.44 0.28
CA THR A 147 -3.70 -0.60 0.82
C THR A 147 -4.22 0.35 -0.27
N VAL A 148 -5.54 0.50 -0.32
CA VAL A 148 -6.25 1.45 -1.18
C VAL A 148 -7.01 2.44 -0.30
N THR A 149 -6.86 3.73 -0.58
CA THR A 149 -7.61 4.79 0.09
C THR A 149 -8.41 5.54 -0.96
N LEU A 150 -9.74 5.59 -0.79
CA LEU A 150 -10.65 6.35 -1.64
C LEU A 150 -11.30 7.43 -0.78
N THR A 151 -11.18 8.68 -1.22
CA THR A 151 -11.85 9.84 -0.62
C THR A 151 -12.66 10.55 -1.70
N ALA A 152 -13.94 10.83 -1.44
CA ALA A 152 -14.82 11.49 -2.39
C ALA A 152 -15.68 12.57 -1.70
N ARG A 153 -15.77 13.75 -2.33
CA ARG A 153 -16.68 14.83 -1.94
C ARG A 153 -17.99 14.64 -2.70
N LEU A 154 -19.00 14.14 -2.01
CA LEU A 154 -20.28 13.68 -2.58
C LEU A 154 -21.42 14.69 -2.36
N ASP A 155 -21.25 15.56 -1.37
CA ASP A 155 -22.14 16.66 -1.04
C ASP A 155 -21.32 17.87 -0.50
N ALA A 156 -22.00 18.84 0.12
CA ALA A 156 -21.37 20.02 0.70
C ALA A 156 -20.71 19.77 2.07
N GLY A 157 -20.83 18.57 2.63
CA GLY A 157 -20.27 18.17 3.91
C GLY A 157 -18.84 17.64 3.80
N GLU A 158 -18.46 16.88 4.83
CA GLU A 158 -17.15 16.23 4.89
C GLU A 158 -17.02 15.15 3.80
N PRO A 159 -15.84 15.02 3.16
CA PRO A 159 -15.61 13.94 2.21
C PRO A 159 -15.83 12.55 2.83
N THR A 160 -16.50 11.68 2.09
CA THR A 160 -16.61 10.27 2.44
C THR A 160 -15.28 9.58 2.14
N GLN A 161 -14.71 8.91 3.14
CA GLN A 161 -13.44 8.19 3.01
C GLN A 161 -13.59 6.71 3.36
N SER A 162 -12.94 5.86 2.57
CA SER A 162 -12.70 4.46 2.88
C SER A 162 -11.21 4.12 2.76
N VAL A 163 -10.72 3.30 3.68
CA VAL A 163 -9.36 2.75 3.66
C VAL A 163 -9.45 1.24 3.72
N ARG A 164 -8.84 0.56 2.75
CA ARG A 164 -8.93 -0.89 2.61
C ARG A 164 -7.58 -1.51 2.32
N TYR A 165 -7.14 -2.40 3.20
CA TYR A 165 -6.06 -3.32 2.91
C TYR A 165 -6.56 -4.45 2.00
N GLY A 166 -5.89 -4.66 0.87
CA GLY A 166 -6.29 -5.62 -0.17
C GLY A 166 -6.31 -7.08 0.29
N GLY A 167 -5.71 -7.36 1.44
CA GLY A 167 -5.69 -8.67 2.07
C GLY A 167 -6.88 -8.96 2.98
N CYS A 168 -7.74 -7.99 3.27
CA CYS A 168 -8.86 -8.16 4.18
C CYS A 168 -10.05 -8.86 3.50
N PRO A 169 -10.36 -10.13 3.80
CA PRO A 169 -11.54 -10.81 3.24
C PRO A 169 -12.88 -10.24 3.72
N GLY A 170 -12.91 -9.59 4.88
CA GLY A 170 -14.14 -8.98 5.43
C GLY A 170 -14.53 -7.64 4.80
N ALA A 171 -13.69 -7.09 3.92
CA ALA A 171 -14.03 -5.86 3.19
C ALA A 171 -15.13 -6.13 2.13
N PRO A 172 -16.13 -5.25 1.97
CA PRO A 172 -17.16 -5.41 0.96
C PRO A 172 -16.58 -5.48 -0.46
N ARG A 173 -17.01 -6.47 -1.25
CA ARG A 173 -16.60 -6.57 -2.67
C ARG A 173 -16.96 -5.33 -3.47
N LYS A 174 -18.13 -4.74 -3.18
CA LYS A 174 -18.59 -3.49 -3.79
C LYS A 174 -17.59 -2.34 -3.62
N LEU A 175 -16.84 -2.29 -2.51
CA LEU A 175 -15.81 -1.27 -2.31
C LEU A 175 -14.66 -1.43 -3.33
N VAL A 176 -14.25 -2.66 -3.62
CA VAL A 176 -13.26 -2.96 -4.67
C VAL A 176 -13.78 -2.51 -6.04
N GLU A 177 -15.06 -2.74 -6.32
CA GLU A 177 -15.70 -2.33 -7.57
C GLU A 177 -15.71 -0.80 -7.72
N LEU A 178 -16.01 -0.04 -6.65
CA LEU A 178 -15.99 1.43 -6.67
C LEU A 178 -14.57 1.99 -6.86
N GLU A 179 -13.57 1.41 -6.20
CA GLU A 179 -12.17 1.79 -6.39
C GLU A 179 -11.72 1.56 -7.85
N ASN A 180 -12.06 0.40 -8.41
CA ASN A 180 -11.76 0.08 -9.81
C ASN A 180 -12.55 0.95 -10.79
N LEU A 181 -13.77 1.37 -10.43
CA LEU A 181 -14.57 2.28 -11.24
C LEU A 181 -13.89 3.64 -11.41
N VAL A 182 -13.20 4.13 -10.40
CA VAL A 182 -12.37 5.35 -10.51
C VAL A 182 -11.25 5.14 -11.53
N ASP A 183 -10.49 4.04 -11.41
CA ASP A 183 -9.40 3.70 -12.34
C ASP A 183 -9.88 3.57 -13.79
N MET A 184 -11.04 2.94 -14.01
CA MET A 184 -11.66 2.78 -15.32
C MET A 184 -12.18 4.11 -15.89
N THR A 185 -12.75 4.97 -15.04
CA THR A 185 -13.32 6.26 -15.48
C THR A 185 -12.25 7.18 -16.06
N VAL A 186 -11.04 7.14 -15.49
CA VAL A 186 -9.90 7.95 -15.94
C VAL A 186 -8.97 7.22 -16.91
N ASP A 187 -9.30 5.99 -17.29
CA ASP A 187 -8.46 5.13 -18.14
C ASP A 187 -7.00 5.02 -17.64
N SER A 188 -6.84 4.85 -16.33
CA SER A 188 -5.53 4.82 -15.68
C SER A 188 -4.64 3.67 -16.16
N GLY A 189 -5.20 2.66 -16.84
CA GLY A 189 -4.48 1.54 -17.43
C GLY A 189 -3.32 2.01 -18.32
N ALA A 190 -3.52 3.10 -19.07
CA ALA A 190 -2.49 3.70 -19.93
C ALA A 190 -1.23 4.17 -19.17
N TRP A 191 -1.32 4.44 -17.87
CA TRP A 191 -0.21 4.91 -17.02
C TRP A 191 0.27 3.84 -16.04
N VAL A 192 -0.63 2.96 -15.60
CA VAL A 192 -0.34 1.92 -14.62
C VAL A 192 0.44 0.79 -15.26
N SER A 193 0.07 0.36 -16.47
CA SER A 193 0.58 -0.87 -17.08
C SER A 193 0.76 -0.71 -18.60
N LYS A 194 1.81 -1.32 -19.16
CA LYS A 194 1.97 -1.39 -20.63
C LYS A 194 1.02 -2.42 -21.28
N ARG A 195 0.27 -3.18 -20.48
CA ARG A 195 -0.77 -4.13 -20.91
C ARG A 195 -2.15 -3.62 -20.47
N PRO A 196 -3.19 -3.71 -21.31
CA PRO A 196 -4.54 -3.28 -20.92
C PRO A 196 -5.00 -4.04 -19.67
N MET A 197 -5.67 -3.34 -18.75
CA MET A 197 -6.40 -3.98 -17.65
C MET A 197 -7.70 -4.53 -18.24
N TYR A 198 -7.84 -5.85 -18.30
CA TYR A 198 -9.02 -6.57 -18.79
C TYR A 198 -9.86 -7.06 -17.62
#